data_AF-A0A8B6FE93-F1
#
_entry.id   AF-A0A8B6FE93-F1
#
_cell.length_a   1.000
_cell.length_b   1.000
_cell.length_c   1.000
_cell.angle_alpha   90.00
_cell.angle_beta   90.00
_cell.angle_gamma   90.00
#
_symmetry.space_group_name_H-M   'P 1'
#
loop_
_entity.id
_entity.type
_entity.pdbx_description
1 polymer ?
#
loop_
_entity_poly.entity_id
_entity_poly.type
_entity_poly.pdbx_seq_one_letter_code
_entity_poly.pdbx_strand_id
1 'polypeptide(L)'
;MILAVRSPVFKTMFYETPLQNDENIEIPDIYPAVFQNMLRYIYTDQLNLNDKTVIQMLYAAEKYQIVSLIFQCEDFLQRNLGINNACTIYNQAKVFSLKELKNKALHFIVKNACEVFKSVDFLAISTEDMNDFLKLDSLCISEVTLFESILKWADTNLRKSRKSITGETRREVLLQHDVLYLLGFPQFPLEDFTELVVPS
;
A
#
# COMPACT_ATOMS: atom_id res chain seq x y z
N MET A 1 9.69 21.55 -25.76
CA MET A 1 10.32 20.39 -26.43
C MET A 1 10.83 19.32 -25.44
N ILE A 2 11.61 19.67 -24.40
CA ILE A 2 12.17 18.68 -23.45
C ILE A 2 11.10 17.79 -22.79
N LEU A 3 9.98 18.36 -22.36
CA LEU A 3 8.88 17.61 -21.73
C LEU A 3 8.27 16.55 -22.66
N ALA A 4 8.04 16.88 -23.93
CA ALA A 4 7.49 15.95 -24.92
C ALA A 4 8.49 14.85 -25.34
N VAL A 5 9.80 15.09 -25.18
CA VAL A 5 10.82 14.07 -25.43
C VAL A 5 10.87 13.04 -24.30
N ARG A 6 10.69 13.49 -23.05
CA ARG A 6 10.81 12.65 -21.85
C ARG A 6 9.47 12.03 -21.39
N SER A 7 8.35 12.44 -21.97
CA SER A 7 7.01 11.93 -21.64
C SER A 7 6.13 11.87 -22.91
N PRO A 8 5.67 10.66 -23.29
CA PRO A 8 4.69 10.50 -24.36
C PRO A 8 3.39 11.26 -24.10
N VAL A 9 2.96 11.34 -22.84
CA VAL A 9 1.73 12.02 -22.44
C VAL A 9 1.83 13.52 -22.68
N PHE A 10 2.95 14.14 -22.31
CA PHE A 10 3.19 15.54 -22.65
C PHE A 10 3.28 15.76 -24.17
N LYS A 11 3.85 14.82 -24.92
CA LYS A 11 3.87 14.90 -26.38
C LYS A 11 2.45 14.95 -26.97
N THR A 12 1.57 14.05 -26.54
CA THR A 12 0.17 14.03 -26.98
C THR A 12 -0.58 15.29 -26.53
N MET A 13 -0.37 15.75 -25.30
CA MET A 13 -0.97 16.98 -24.80
C MET A 13 -0.55 18.22 -25.60
N PHE A 14 0.73 18.32 -25.98
CA PHE A 14 1.25 19.50 -26.69
C PHE A 14 1.06 19.48 -28.21
N TYR A 15 1.01 18.30 -28.84
CA TYR A 15 1.08 18.19 -30.31
C TYR A 15 -0.10 17.48 -30.96
N GLU A 16 -0.84 16.65 -30.24
CA GLU A 16 -1.88 15.78 -30.82
C GLU A 16 -3.29 16.16 -30.37
N THR A 17 -3.41 16.86 -29.23
CA THR A 17 -4.68 17.36 -28.73
C THR A 17 -4.88 18.78 -29.24
N PRO A 18 -6.02 19.12 -29.90
CA PRO A 18 -6.33 20.50 -30.23
C PRO A 18 -6.64 21.25 -28.92
N LEU A 19 -5.59 21.79 -28.28
CA LEU A 19 -5.72 22.77 -27.22
C LEU A 19 -6.48 23.94 -27.85
N GLN A 20 -7.74 24.12 -27.44
CA GLN A 20 -8.62 25.19 -27.90
C GLN A 20 -8.03 26.54 -27.47
N ASN A 21 -7.04 27.07 -28.20
CA ASN A 21 -6.48 28.42 -28.05
C ASN A 21 -6.03 28.86 -26.64
N ASP A 22 -6.07 28.00 -25.63
CA ASP A 22 -5.61 28.28 -24.28
C ASP A 22 -4.12 27.95 -24.17
N GLU A 23 -3.32 28.95 -23.84
CA GLU A 23 -1.89 28.81 -23.56
C GLU A 23 -1.60 28.03 -22.27
N ASN A 24 -2.64 27.73 -21.47
CA ASN A 24 -2.54 27.12 -20.15
C ASN A 24 -3.07 25.68 -20.16
N ILE A 25 -2.27 24.73 -19.67
CA ILE A 25 -2.68 23.34 -19.44
C ILE A 25 -2.91 23.14 -17.95
N GLU A 26 -4.14 22.83 -17.57
CA GLU A 26 -4.49 22.51 -16.18
C GLU A 26 -4.15 21.05 -15.84
N ILE A 27 -3.58 20.85 -14.65
CA ILE A 27 -3.24 19.54 -14.10
C ILE A 27 -3.92 19.40 -12.73
N PRO A 28 -5.14 18.84 -12.68
CA PRO A 28 -5.93 18.82 -11.44
C PRO A 28 -5.45 17.75 -10.44
N ASP A 29 -4.87 16.65 -10.92
CA ASP A 29 -4.67 15.45 -10.10
C ASP A 29 -3.26 15.31 -9.50
N ILE A 30 -2.45 16.37 -9.53
CA ILE A 30 -1.09 16.36 -8.97
C ILE A 30 -0.86 17.59 -8.11
N TYR A 31 -0.33 17.36 -6.91
CA TYR A 31 0.07 18.45 -6.02
C TYR A 31 1.19 19.30 -6.65
N PRO A 32 1.11 20.64 -6.57
CA PRO A 32 2.10 21.53 -7.19
C PRO A 32 3.55 21.20 -6.83
N ALA A 33 3.81 20.83 -5.57
CA ALA A 33 5.16 20.46 -5.11
C ALA A 33 5.70 19.18 -5.79
N VAL A 34 4.83 18.19 -6.01
CA VAL A 34 5.21 16.94 -6.70
C VAL A 34 5.48 17.22 -8.17
N PHE A 35 4.62 18.03 -8.80
CA PHE A 35 4.80 18.44 -10.18
C PHE A 35 6.10 19.23 -10.38
N GLN A 36 6.41 20.16 -9.47
CA GLN A 36 7.65 20.94 -9.53
C GLN A 36 8.89 20.04 -9.41
N ASN A 37 8.87 19.04 -8.52
CA ASN A 37 9.95 18.06 -8.42
C ASN A 37 10.07 17.20 -9.68
N MET A 38 8.94 16.81 -10.28
CA MET A 38 8.92 16.11 -11.57
C MET A 38 9.58 16.93 -12.66
N LEU A 39 9.21 18.21 -12.79
CA LEU A 39 9.82 19.11 -13.78
C LEU A 39 11.32 19.26 -13.52
N ARG A 40 11.71 19.51 -12.27
CA ARG A 40 13.13 19.61 -11.90
C ARG A 40 13.90 18.36 -12.34
N TYR A 41 13.36 17.17 -12.10
CA TYR A 41 13.96 15.93 -12.57
C TYR A 41 14.07 15.87 -14.09
N ILE A 42 13.00 16.20 -14.83
CA ILE A 42 13.02 16.20 -16.30
C ILE A 42 14.11 17.13 -16.87
N TYR A 43 14.37 18.26 -16.21
CA TYR A 43 15.34 19.26 -16.68
C TYR A 43 16.77 19.05 -16.16
N THR A 44 16.95 18.41 -15.01
CA THR A 44 18.26 18.33 -14.34
C THR A 44 18.74 16.91 -14.03
N ASP A 45 17.88 15.90 -14.27
CA ASP A 45 18.04 14.51 -13.81
C ASP A 45 18.32 14.39 -12.29
N GLN A 46 18.08 15.45 -11.50
CA GLN A 46 18.17 15.45 -10.05
C GLN A 46 16.81 15.23 -9.41
N LEU A 47 16.74 14.30 -8.46
CA LEU A 47 15.53 13.94 -7.76
C LEU A 47 15.73 14.02 -6.25
N ASN A 48 14.87 14.78 -5.57
CA ASN A 48 14.79 14.80 -4.12
C ASN A 48 13.50 14.06 -3.70
N LEU A 49 13.64 12.77 -3.41
CA LEU A 49 12.55 11.95 -2.90
C LEU A 49 12.50 12.04 -1.37
N ASN A 50 11.28 12.16 -0.85
CA ASN A 50 10.98 12.04 0.56
C ASN A 50 9.98 10.90 0.75
N ASP A 51 10.02 10.22 1.90
CA ASP A 51 9.10 9.10 2.19
C ASP A 51 7.62 9.48 2.07
N LYS A 52 7.29 10.74 2.33
CA LYS A 52 5.92 11.27 2.24
C LYS A 52 5.47 11.56 0.80
N THR A 53 6.40 11.89 -0.09
CA THR A 53 6.09 12.35 -1.45
C THR A 53 6.42 11.31 -2.51
N VAL A 54 7.19 10.26 -2.20
CA VAL A 54 7.63 9.24 -3.16
C VAL A 54 6.45 8.51 -3.81
N ILE A 55 5.37 8.21 -3.07
CA ILE A 55 4.19 7.54 -3.62
C ILE A 55 3.46 8.47 -4.62
N GLN A 56 3.33 9.75 -4.28
CA GLN A 56 2.72 10.75 -5.17
C GLN A 56 3.59 10.99 -6.41
N MET A 57 4.92 10.96 -6.23
CA MET A 57 5.86 11.06 -7.33
C MET A 57 5.77 9.83 -8.25
N LEU A 58 5.67 8.63 -7.69
CA LEU A 58 5.48 7.40 -8.45
C LEU A 58 4.17 7.45 -9.27
N TYR A 59 3.08 7.91 -8.65
CA TYR A 59 1.81 8.14 -9.35
C TYR A 59 1.96 9.10 -10.53
N ALA A 60 2.62 10.23 -10.33
CA ALA A 60 2.88 11.18 -11.39
C ALA A 60 3.79 10.59 -12.49
N ALA A 61 4.80 9.82 -12.11
CA ALA A 61 5.73 9.19 -13.05
C ALA A 61 5.02 8.16 -13.95
N GLU A 62 4.14 7.33 -13.38
CA GLU A 62 3.27 6.41 -14.11
C GLU A 62 2.28 7.15 -15.01
N LYS A 63 1.58 8.14 -14.47
CA LYS A 63 0.60 8.93 -15.21
C LYS A 63 1.20 9.63 -16.43
N TYR A 64 2.40 10.18 -16.31
CA TYR A 64 3.11 10.85 -17.40
C TYR A 64 4.08 9.92 -18.15
N GLN A 65 4.10 8.62 -17.83
CA GLN A 65 4.93 7.60 -18.48
C GLN A 65 6.43 7.95 -18.52
N ILE A 66 6.95 8.47 -17.41
CA ILE A 66 8.36 8.82 -17.26
C ILE A 66 9.10 7.62 -16.65
N VAL A 67 9.46 6.66 -17.51
CA VAL A 67 10.06 5.37 -17.13
C VAL A 67 11.28 5.53 -16.22
N SER A 68 12.18 6.47 -16.51
CA SER A 68 13.37 6.68 -15.67
C SER A 68 13.02 7.14 -14.26
N LEU A 69 11.94 7.90 -14.08
CA LEU A 69 11.49 8.36 -12.77
C LEU A 69 10.80 7.25 -11.99
N ILE A 70 10.07 6.37 -12.67
CA ILE A 70 9.47 5.16 -12.08
C ILE A 70 10.58 4.31 -11.45
N PHE A 71 11.66 4.03 -12.20
CA PHE A 71 12.80 3.26 -11.68
C PHE A 71 13.47 3.90 -10.46
N GLN A 72 13.64 5.23 -10.44
CA GLN A 72 14.21 5.94 -9.29
C GLN A 72 13.30 5.88 -8.05
N CYS A 73 11.99 6.02 -8.25
CA CYS A 73 11.02 5.86 -7.16
C CYS A 73 11.01 4.42 -6.64
N GLU A 74 11.07 3.44 -7.54
CA GLU A 74 11.13 2.02 -7.18
C GLU A 74 12.39 1.70 -6.36
N ASP A 75 13.57 2.11 -6.81
CA ASP A 75 14.83 1.89 -6.10
C ASP A 75 14.83 2.57 -4.72
N PHE A 76 14.28 3.78 -4.60
CA PHE A 76 14.12 4.46 -3.31
C PHE A 76 13.20 3.67 -2.36
N LEU A 77 12.05 3.19 -2.86
CA LEU A 77 11.11 2.38 -2.07
C LEU A 77 11.74 1.04 -1.65
N GLN A 78 12.55 0.42 -2.51
CA GLN A 78 13.26 -0.81 -2.18
C GLN A 78 14.31 -0.59 -1.08
N ARG A 79 15.04 0.53 -1.10
CA ARG A 79 16.07 0.86 -0.10
C ARG A 79 15.49 1.23 1.25
N ASN A 80 14.33 1.89 1.27
CA ASN A 80 13.66 2.34 2.48
C ASN A 80 12.56 1.38 2.97
N LEU A 81 12.53 0.15 2.45
CA LEU A 81 11.59 -0.88 2.88
C LEU A 81 11.83 -1.26 4.35
N GLY A 82 10.79 -1.15 5.16
CA GLY A 82 10.84 -1.39 6.60
C GLY A 82 9.50 -1.85 7.17
N ILE A 83 9.49 -2.23 8.44
CA ILE A 83 8.33 -2.84 9.11
C ILE A 83 7.10 -1.92 9.09
N ASN A 84 7.31 -0.59 9.18
CA ASN A 84 6.24 0.41 9.26
C ASN A 84 5.76 0.92 7.90
N ASN A 85 6.26 0.40 6.77
CA ASN A 85 5.82 0.80 5.44
C ASN A 85 5.69 -0.37 4.46
N ALA A 86 6.00 -1.60 4.89
CA ALA A 86 6.02 -2.76 4.01
C ALA A 86 4.65 -3.08 3.40
N CYS A 87 3.55 -2.98 4.17
CA CYS A 87 2.20 -3.21 3.67
C CYS A 87 1.79 -2.12 2.68
N THR A 88 2.06 -0.85 3.00
CA THR A 88 1.82 0.27 2.09
C THR A 88 2.60 0.09 0.78
N ILE A 89 3.90 -0.23 0.85
CA ILE A 89 4.74 -0.44 -0.34
C ILE A 89 4.24 -1.62 -1.18
N TYR A 90 3.85 -2.74 -0.55
CA TYR A 90 3.27 -3.88 -1.25
C TYR A 90 2.00 -3.51 -2.01
N ASN A 91 1.09 -2.78 -1.37
CA ASN A 91 -0.15 -2.32 -1.98
C ASN A 91 0.11 -1.36 -3.15
N GLN A 92 1.03 -0.39 -2.98
CA GLN A 92 1.40 0.51 -4.07
C GLN A 92 2.05 -0.25 -5.23
N ALA A 93 2.94 -1.20 -4.95
CA ALA A 93 3.55 -2.04 -5.98
C ALA A 93 2.53 -2.88 -6.74
N LYS A 94 1.46 -3.34 -6.07
CA LYS A 94 0.31 -4.01 -6.71
C LYS A 94 -0.46 -3.04 -7.61
N VAL A 95 -0.77 -1.84 -7.14
CA VAL A 95 -1.51 -0.81 -7.92
C VAL A 95 -0.76 -0.38 -9.17
N PHE A 96 0.54 -0.10 -9.05
CA PHE A 96 1.39 0.31 -10.16
C PHE A 96 1.97 -0.86 -10.97
N SER A 97 1.58 -2.10 -10.66
CA SER A 97 2.07 -3.32 -11.34
C SER A 97 3.61 -3.47 -11.34
N LEU A 98 4.29 -2.96 -10.31
CA LEU A 98 5.74 -3.05 -10.12
C LEU A 98 6.13 -4.42 -9.56
N LYS A 99 6.38 -5.39 -10.45
CA LYS A 99 6.60 -6.80 -10.10
C LYS A 99 7.80 -7.01 -9.17
N GLU A 100 8.92 -6.35 -9.42
CA GLU A 100 10.14 -6.54 -8.61
C GLU A 100 9.97 -5.98 -7.20
N LEU A 101 9.52 -4.74 -7.07
CA LEU A 101 9.16 -4.14 -5.78
C LEU A 101 8.12 -4.98 -5.03
N LYS A 102 7.06 -5.45 -5.71
CA LYS A 102 6.04 -6.30 -5.10
C LYS A 102 6.65 -7.57 -4.51
N ASN A 103 7.48 -8.27 -5.27
CA ASN A 103 8.10 -9.51 -4.81
C ASN A 103 9.07 -9.28 -3.64
N LYS A 104 9.85 -8.19 -3.67
CA LYS A 104 10.74 -7.82 -2.56
C LYS A 104 9.95 -7.45 -1.30
N ALA A 105 8.90 -6.64 -1.44
CA ALA A 105 8.01 -6.28 -0.34
C ALA A 105 7.35 -7.52 0.25
N LEU A 106 6.83 -8.42 -0.60
CA LEU A 106 6.22 -9.68 -0.17
C LEU A 106 7.22 -10.55 0.61
N HIS A 107 8.43 -10.74 0.09
CA HIS A 107 9.47 -11.52 0.78
C HIS A 107 9.84 -10.90 2.13
N PHE A 108 9.92 -9.57 2.22
CA PHE A 108 10.18 -8.87 3.48
C PHE A 108 9.05 -9.06 4.49
N ILE A 109 7.79 -8.99 4.05
CA ILE A 109 6.61 -9.20 4.89
C ILE A 109 6.59 -10.63 5.43
N VAL A 110 6.79 -11.62 4.57
CA VAL A 110 6.82 -13.04 4.96
C VAL A 110 7.91 -13.30 6.00
N LYS A 111 9.12 -12.76 5.78
CA LYS A 111 10.26 -12.93 6.68
C LYS A 111 10.06 -12.23 8.04
N ASN A 112 9.37 -11.10 8.07
CA ASN A 112 9.18 -10.28 9.27
C ASN A 112 7.71 -10.26 9.74
N ALA A 113 6.93 -11.30 9.41
CA ALA A 113 5.48 -11.32 9.61
C ALA A 113 5.09 -10.98 11.07
N CYS A 114 5.79 -11.54 12.05
CA CYS A 114 5.54 -11.26 13.47
C CYS A 114 5.57 -9.77 13.85
N GLU A 115 6.47 -8.99 13.24
CA GLU A 115 6.63 -7.55 13.51
C GLU A 115 5.70 -6.73 12.62
N VAL A 116 5.58 -7.10 11.33
CA VAL A 116 4.76 -6.38 10.35
C VAL A 116 3.28 -6.42 10.72
N PHE A 117 2.76 -7.56 11.16
CA PHE A 117 1.34 -7.68 11.55
C PHE A 117 1.01 -6.91 12.84
N LYS A 118 2.01 -6.56 13.67
CA LYS A 118 1.86 -5.69 14.84
C LYS A 118 2.03 -4.21 14.51
N SER A 119 2.52 -3.88 13.32
CA SER A 119 2.83 -2.52 12.91
C SER A 119 1.56 -1.68 12.69
N VAL A 120 1.71 -0.36 12.84
CA VAL A 120 0.65 0.59 12.51
C VAL A 120 0.27 0.57 11.03
N ASP A 121 1.20 0.15 10.17
CA ASP A 121 1.00 0.05 8.72
C ASP A 121 0.01 -1.08 8.39
N PHE A 122 0.14 -2.23 9.06
CA PHE A 122 -0.82 -3.33 8.94
C PHE A 122 -2.20 -2.93 9.46
N LEU A 123 -2.28 -2.22 10.60
CA LEU A 123 -3.57 -1.73 11.13
C LEU A 123 -4.26 -0.71 10.20
N ALA A 124 -3.55 -0.16 9.21
CA ALA A 124 -4.07 0.79 8.25
C ALA A 124 -4.62 0.18 6.96
N ILE A 125 -4.38 -1.12 6.70
CA ILE A 125 -4.75 -1.76 5.44
C ILE A 125 -6.26 -1.97 5.28
N SER A 126 -6.69 -2.10 4.02
CA SER A 126 -8.06 -2.45 3.64
C SER A 126 -8.38 -3.92 3.97
N THR A 127 -9.68 -4.25 4.02
CA THR A 127 -10.15 -5.63 4.22
C THR A 127 -9.72 -6.56 3.08
N GLU A 128 -9.66 -6.04 1.85
CA GLU A 128 -9.24 -6.79 0.66
C GLU A 128 -7.76 -7.16 0.72
N ASP A 129 -6.90 -6.20 1.05
CA ASP A 129 -5.46 -6.43 1.17
C ASP A 129 -5.14 -7.40 2.31
N MET A 130 -5.90 -7.32 3.41
CA MET A 130 -5.79 -8.26 4.51
C MET A 130 -6.06 -9.71 4.07
N ASN A 131 -7.09 -9.94 3.27
CA ASN A 131 -7.40 -11.26 2.73
C ASN A 131 -6.27 -11.76 1.81
N ASP A 132 -5.71 -10.88 0.99
CA ASP A 132 -4.55 -11.21 0.16
C ASP A 132 -3.32 -11.60 1.00
N PHE A 133 -3.09 -10.95 2.15
CA PHE A 133 -2.03 -11.34 3.06
C PHE A 133 -2.30 -12.69 3.76
N LEU A 134 -3.55 -12.97 4.15
CA LEU A 134 -3.92 -14.21 4.84
C LEU A 134 -3.90 -15.43 3.93
N LYS A 135 -4.10 -15.25 2.62
CA LYS A 135 -3.92 -16.30 1.60
C LYS A 135 -2.46 -16.69 1.37
N LEU A 136 -1.50 -16.00 1.99
CA LEU A 136 -0.10 -16.35 1.87
C LEU A 136 0.20 -17.56 2.77
N ASP A 137 0.25 -18.75 2.18
CA ASP A 137 0.58 -20.01 2.89
C ASP A 137 1.98 -20.03 3.54
N SER A 138 2.81 -19.02 3.28
CA SER A 138 4.22 -18.98 3.72
C SER A 138 4.50 -18.04 4.89
N LEU A 139 3.49 -17.54 5.60
CA LEU A 139 3.70 -16.61 6.71
C LEU A 139 4.45 -17.28 7.88
N CYS A 140 5.63 -16.76 8.24
CA CYS A 140 6.38 -17.21 9.41
C CYS A 140 5.87 -16.55 10.70
N ILE A 141 4.62 -16.82 11.09
CA ILE A 141 3.98 -16.29 12.31
C ILE A 141 3.20 -17.39 13.03
N SER A 142 3.14 -17.33 14.36
CA SER A 142 2.25 -18.24 15.11
C SER A 142 0.79 -17.85 14.90
N GLU A 143 -0.09 -18.84 14.82
CA GLU A 143 -1.51 -18.62 14.58
C GLU A 143 -2.16 -17.77 15.68
N VAL A 144 -1.71 -17.93 16.94
CA VAL A 144 -2.15 -17.10 18.08
C VAL A 144 -1.78 -15.64 17.86
N THR A 145 -0.52 -15.34 17.51
CA THR A 145 -0.09 -13.95 17.25
C THR A 145 -0.77 -13.36 16.02
N LEU A 146 -1.02 -14.18 15.00
CA LEU A 146 -1.77 -13.78 13.81
C LEU A 146 -3.21 -13.39 14.20
N PHE A 147 -3.89 -14.23 14.97
CA PHE A 147 -5.25 -13.97 15.44
C PHE A 147 -5.33 -12.70 16.31
N GLU A 148 -4.41 -12.50 17.25
CA GLU A 148 -4.34 -11.26 18.04
C GLU A 148 -4.18 -10.01 17.16
N SER A 149 -3.35 -10.11 16.12
CA SER A 149 -3.09 -9.00 15.19
C SER A 149 -4.33 -8.67 14.36
N ILE A 150 -5.05 -9.71 13.90
CA ILE A 150 -6.34 -9.60 13.20
C ILE A 150 -7.39 -8.94 14.09
N LEU A 151 -7.47 -9.32 15.37
CA LEU A 151 -8.39 -8.70 16.33
C LEU A 151 -8.08 -7.22 16.54
N LYS A 152 -6.79 -6.87 16.71
CA LYS A 152 -6.35 -5.47 16.82
C LYS A 152 -6.67 -4.66 15.57
N TRP A 153 -6.52 -5.25 14.38
CA TRP A 153 -6.92 -4.63 13.12
C TRP A 153 -8.43 -4.41 13.05
N ALA A 154 -9.24 -5.40 13.44
CA ALA A 154 -10.70 -5.30 13.45
C ALA A 154 -11.16 -4.18 14.39
N ASP A 155 -10.59 -4.10 15.60
CA ASP A 155 -10.85 -3.03 16.55
C ASP A 155 -10.49 -1.65 15.99
N THR A 156 -9.37 -1.55 15.28
CA THR A 156 -8.91 -0.29 14.68
C THR A 156 -9.84 0.16 13.55
N ASN A 157 -10.33 -0.76 12.73
CA ASN A 157 -11.28 -0.44 11.67
C ASN A 157 -12.68 -0.09 12.21
N LEU A 158 -13.15 -0.77 13.26
CA LEU A 158 -14.39 -0.41 13.93
C LEU A 158 -14.33 0.99 14.55
N ARG A 159 -13.18 1.36 15.15
CA ARG A 159 -12.93 2.71 15.64
C ARG A 159 -12.97 3.75 14.51
N LYS A 160 -12.36 3.46 13.36
CA LYS A 160 -12.42 4.35 12.17
C LYS A 160 -13.86 4.53 11.66
N SER A 161 -14.67 3.47 11.69
CA SER A 161 -16.09 3.52 11.30
C SER A 161 -17.03 4.11 12.37
N ARG A 162 -16.52 4.58 13.53
CA ARG A 162 -17.31 5.10 14.66
C ARG A 162 -18.42 4.13 15.14
N LYS A 163 -18.24 2.83 14.94
CA LYS A 163 -19.18 1.80 15.43
C LYS A 163 -18.77 1.35 16.84
N SER A 164 -19.75 0.93 17.64
CA SER A 164 -19.49 0.31 18.95
C SER A 164 -18.64 -0.95 18.77
N ILE A 165 -17.60 -1.11 19.60
CA ILE A 165 -16.79 -2.33 19.63
C ILE A 165 -17.56 -3.37 20.43
N THR A 166 -18.52 -4.04 19.78
CA THR A 166 -19.28 -5.14 20.36
C THR A 166 -18.80 -6.46 19.75
N GLY A 167 -18.90 -7.58 20.50
CA GLY A 167 -18.50 -8.91 20.00
C GLY A 167 -19.18 -9.31 18.69
N GLU A 168 -20.42 -8.86 18.47
CA GLU A 168 -21.16 -9.08 17.23
C GLU A 168 -20.59 -8.31 16.04
N THR A 169 -20.18 -7.06 16.24
CA THR A 169 -19.61 -6.21 15.17
C THR A 169 -18.21 -6.66 14.78
N ARG A 170 -17.44 -7.19 15.75
CA ARG A 170 -16.17 -7.88 15.47
C ARG A 170 -16.41 -9.12 14.62
N ARG A 171 -17.40 -9.95 14.98
CA ARG A 171 -17.77 -11.14 14.20
C ARG A 171 -18.24 -10.76 12.80
N GLU A 172 -19.04 -9.72 12.63
CA GLU A 172 -19.52 -9.27 11.32
C GLU A 172 -18.34 -8.94 10.38
N VAL A 173 -17.37 -8.14 10.84
CA VAL A 173 -16.19 -7.76 10.04
C VAL A 173 -15.30 -8.98 9.71
N LEU A 174 -15.17 -9.92 10.65
CA LEU A 174 -14.35 -11.13 10.47
C LEU A 174 -15.05 -12.19 9.58
N LEU A 175 -16.39 -12.25 9.63
CA LEU A 175 -17.20 -13.18 8.83
C LEU A 175 -17.43 -12.68 7.40
N GLN A 176 -17.43 -11.37 7.17
CA GLN A 176 -17.72 -10.80 5.84
C GLN A 176 -16.70 -11.22 4.76
N HIS A 177 -15.53 -11.71 5.16
CA HIS A 177 -14.41 -11.95 4.25
C HIS A 177 -13.71 -13.31 4.46
N ASP A 178 -14.38 -14.28 5.09
CA ASP A 178 -13.85 -15.63 5.33
C ASP A 178 -12.49 -15.67 6.06
N VAL A 179 -12.15 -14.61 6.79
CA VAL A 179 -10.89 -14.47 7.56
C VAL A 179 -10.76 -15.61 8.57
N LEU A 180 -11.89 -16.07 9.11
CA LEU A 180 -11.94 -17.20 10.04
C LEU A 180 -11.70 -18.55 9.34
N TYR A 181 -12.02 -18.72 8.06
CA TYR A 181 -11.75 -19.98 7.36
C TYR A 181 -10.29 -20.11 6.93
N LEU A 182 -9.58 -18.97 6.80
CA LEU A 182 -8.16 -18.91 6.47
C LEU A 182 -7.25 -19.15 7.67
N LEU A 183 -7.76 -18.94 8.88
CA LEU A 183 -7.08 -19.35 10.10
C LEU A 183 -7.28 -20.87 10.26
N GLY A 184 -6.19 -21.61 10.39
CA GLY A 184 -6.16 -23.04 10.65
C GLY A 184 -6.68 -23.40 12.04
N PHE A 185 -7.96 -23.10 12.33
CA PHE A 185 -8.66 -23.39 13.58
C PHE A 185 -8.46 -24.81 14.16
N PRO A 186 -8.10 -25.88 13.41
CA PRO A 186 -7.78 -27.18 14.03
C PRO A 186 -6.59 -27.20 15.00
N GLN A 187 -5.75 -26.15 15.09
CA GLN A 187 -4.58 -26.14 16.00
C GLN A 187 -4.72 -25.26 17.26
N PHE A 188 -5.87 -24.66 17.53
CA PHE A 188 -6.08 -23.93 18.78
C PHE A 188 -5.99 -24.88 19.99
N PRO A 189 -5.06 -24.67 20.94
CA PRO A 189 -5.17 -25.26 22.26
C PRO A 189 -6.45 -24.73 22.90
N LEU A 190 -7.26 -25.60 23.47
CA LEU A 190 -8.58 -25.27 24.01
C LEU A 190 -8.54 -24.14 25.07
N GLU A 191 -7.39 -23.97 25.72
CA GLU A 191 -7.16 -23.01 26.80
C GLU A 191 -7.23 -21.56 26.29
N ASP A 192 -6.54 -21.22 25.20
CA ASP A 192 -6.50 -19.87 24.62
C ASP A 192 -7.85 -19.44 24.02
N PHE A 193 -8.64 -20.40 23.53
CA PHE A 193 -9.96 -20.13 22.93
C PHE A 193 -10.96 -19.62 23.97
N THR A 194 -10.87 -20.11 25.21
CA THR A 194 -11.79 -19.71 26.30
C THR A 194 -11.51 -18.30 26.83
N GLU A 195 -10.25 -17.86 26.82
CA GLU A 195 -9.87 -16.51 27.26
C GLU A 195 -10.15 -15.42 26.21
N LEU A 196 -10.03 -15.73 24.92
CA LEU A 196 -10.21 -14.75 23.83
C LEU A 196 -11.66 -14.62 23.33
N VAL A 197 -12.49 -15.66 23.46
CA VAL A 197 -13.83 -15.70 22.83
C VAL A 197 -14.97 -15.51 23.82
N VAL A 198 -14.73 -15.66 25.12
CA VAL A 198 -15.75 -15.50 26.17
C VAL A 198 -15.42 -14.27 27.02
N PRO A 199 -16.04 -13.10 26.79
CA PRO A 199 -15.97 -12.03 27.76
C PRO A 199 -16.80 -12.43 28.97
N SER A 200 -16.18 -12.41 30.15
CA SER A 200 -16.90 -12.39 31.43
C SER A 200 -17.66 -11.09 31.59
#